data_AF-A0A958MWE7-F1
#
_entry.id   AF-A0A958MWE7-F1
#
_cell.length_a   1.000
_cell.length_b   1.000
_cell.length_c   1.000
_cell.angle_alpha   90.00
_cell.angle_beta   90.00
_cell.angle_gamma   90.00
#
_symmetry.space_group_name_H-M   'P 1'
#
loop_
_entity.id
_entity.type
_entity.pdbx_description
1 polymer ?
#
loop_
_entity_poly.entity_id
_entity_poly.type
_entity_poly.pdbx_seq_one_letter_code
_entity_poly.pdbx_strand_id
1 'polypeptide(L)'
;TYQQFLRVVKQGRNYQSEEEVDNVARGRVWSGLQALQKGLVDEHGGLMEALKKTAEVANLGDRWEVEVFPREKSPFEQLLTAFGDMAFVGRILQSEHPFKNVVNLWSRMQMWQKSGGVLALNPAQIEIQ
;
A
#
# COMPACT_ATOMS: atom_id res chain seq x y z
N THR A 1 -1.79 -22.66 -0.75
CA THR A 1 -1.48 -23.85 0.08
C THR A 1 -0.04 -24.29 -0.15
N TYR A 2 0.48 -25.29 0.58
CA TYR A 2 1.86 -25.80 0.37
C TYR A 2 2.08 -26.33 -1.05
N GLN A 3 1.12 -27.09 -1.58
CA GLN A 3 1.14 -27.59 -2.96
C GLN A 3 1.23 -26.44 -4.00
N GLN A 4 0.53 -25.34 -3.75
CA GLN A 4 0.63 -24.16 -4.61
C GLN A 4 2.02 -23.51 -4.56
N PHE A 5 2.65 -23.48 -3.39
CA PHE A 5 4.03 -23.00 -3.25
C PHE A 5 5.00 -23.87 -4.06
N LEU A 6 4.94 -25.21 -3.91
CA LEU A 6 5.80 -26.12 -4.68
C LEU A 6 5.65 -25.91 -6.19
N ARG A 7 4.41 -25.76 -6.67
CA ARG A 7 4.11 -25.51 -8.08
C ARG A 7 4.72 -24.20 -8.59
N VAL A 8 4.56 -23.10 -7.84
CA VAL A 8 5.10 -21.78 -8.22
C VAL A 8 6.61 -21.81 -8.28
N VAL A 9 7.27 -22.41 -7.28
CA VAL A 9 8.73 -22.50 -7.24
C VAL A 9 9.26 -23.40 -8.35
N LYS A 10 8.62 -24.55 -8.60
CA LYS A 10 8.97 -25.45 -9.71
C LYS A 10 8.95 -24.69 -11.04
N GLN A 11 7.86 -23.97 -11.32
CA GLN A 11 7.70 -23.21 -12.56
C GLN A 11 8.69 -22.04 -12.65
N GLY A 12 8.88 -21.28 -11.57
CA GLY A 12 9.77 -20.12 -11.57
C GLY A 12 11.26 -20.46 -11.67
N ARG A 13 11.67 -21.64 -11.17
CA ARG A 13 13.07 -22.09 -11.14
C ARG A 13 13.37 -23.25 -12.09
N ASN A 14 12.38 -23.68 -12.88
CA ASN A 14 12.50 -24.79 -13.85
C ASN A 14 12.97 -26.12 -13.24
N TYR A 15 12.58 -26.42 -12.00
CA TYR A 15 12.80 -27.75 -11.42
C TYR A 15 12.00 -28.82 -12.18
N GLN A 16 12.53 -30.03 -12.23
CA GLN A 16 11.92 -31.11 -13.03
C GLN A 16 10.60 -31.59 -12.40
N SER A 17 10.51 -31.60 -11.07
CA SER A 17 9.33 -32.04 -10.32
C SER A 17 9.05 -31.21 -9.06
N GLU A 18 7.82 -31.30 -8.55
CA GLU A 18 7.47 -30.69 -7.25
C GLU A 18 8.17 -31.42 -6.08
N GLU A 19 8.55 -32.69 -6.26
CA GLU A 19 9.31 -33.48 -5.28
C GLU A 19 10.75 -32.97 -5.12
N GLU A 20 11.37 -32.54 -6.22
CA GLU A 20 12.70 -31.92 -6.19
C GLU A 20 12.68 -30.61 -5.39
N VAL A 21 11.64 -29.80 -5.57
CA VAL A 21 11.40 -28.60 -4.76
C VAL A 21 11.15 -28.97 -3.30
N ASP A 22 10.35 -30.00 -3.03
CA ASP A 22 10.06 -30.46 -1.66
C ASP A 22 11.35 -30.89 -0.92
N ASN A 23 12.31 -31.50 -1.63
CA ASN A 23 13.63 -31.87 -1.09
C ASN A 23 14.49 -30.68 -0.66
N VAL A 24 14.26 -29.49 -1.21
CA VAL A 24 14.94 -28.24 -0.79
C VAL A 24 14.03 -27.30 0.02
N ALA A 25 12.75 -27.61 0.13
CA ALA A 25 11.75 -26.86 0.90
C ALA A 25 11.57 -27.44 2.33
N ARG A 26 10.32 -27.47 2.81
CA ARG A 26 9.89 -27.89 4.16
C ARG A 26 10.29 -26.95 5.30
N GLY A 27 10.26 -25.64 5.07
CA GLY A 27 10.52 -24.63 6.11
C GLY A 27 11.98 -24.51 6.53
N ARG A 28 12.91 -25.15 5.80
CA ARG A 28 14.35 -24.96 6.01
C ARG A 28 14.78 -23.57 5.55
N VAL A 29 15.62 -22.92 6.35
CA VAL A 29 16.24 -21.64 6.03
C VAL A 29 17.60 -21.92 5.40
N TRP A 30 17.85 -21.27 4.26
CA TRP A 30 19.12 -21.37 3.54
C TRP A 30 19.87 -20.04 3.62
N SER A 31 21.20 -20.08 3.75
CA SER A 31 22.00 -18.88 3.50
C SER A 31 21.95 -18.51 2.02
N GLY A 32 22.25 -17.25 1.68
CA GLY A 32 22.28 -16.80 0.27
C GLY A 32 23.21 -17.65 -0.61
N LEU A 33 24.36 -18.07 -0.08
CA LEU A 33 25.29 -18.97 -0.78
C LEU A 33 24.71 -20.37 -1.00
N GLN A 34 24.04 -20.93 0.01
CA GLN A 34 23.38 -22.24 -0.12
C GLN A 34 22.19 -22.19 -1.08
N ALA A 35 21.44 -21.08 -1.08
CA ALA A 35 20.34 -20.86 -1.99
C ALA A 35 20.82 -20.84 -3.45
N LEU A 36 21.96 -20.20 -3.72
CA LEU A 36 22.59 -20.19 -5.03
C LEU A 36 23.00 -21.59 -5.49
N GLN A 37 23.68 -22.35 -4.63
CA GLN A 37 24.09 -23.73 -4.92
C GLN A 37 22.91 -24.66 -5.22
N LYS A 38 21.73 -24.34 -4.67
CA LYS A 38 20.50 -25.11 -4.85
C LYS A 38 19.65 -24.62 -6.02
N GLY A 39 20.02 -23.53 -6.69
CA GLY A 39 19.23 -22.93 -7.77
C GLY A 39 17.97 -22.18 -7.29
N LEU A 40 17.92 -21.79 -6.01
CA LEU A 40 16.80 -21.01 -5.46
C LEU A 40 16.92 -19.51 -5.76
N VAL A 41 18.14 -19.04 -6.03
CA VAL A 41 18.47 -17.68 -6.48
C VAL A 41 19.45 -17.78 -7.66
N ASP A 42 19.44 -16.77 -8.51
CA ASP A 42 20.25 -16.76 -9.74
C ASP A 42 21.67 -16.20 -9.47
N GLU A 43 21.76 -15.17 -8.64
CA GLU A 43 23.00 -14.48 -8.29
C GLU A 43 22.94 -14.03 -6.82
N HIS A 44 24.10 -13.71 -6.23
CA HIS A 44 24.19 -13.10 -4.90
C HIS A 44 24.92 -11.76 -5.01
N GLY A 45 24.43 -10.75 -4.28
CA GLY A 45 24.95 -9.39 -4.32
C GLY A 45 24.16 -8.46 -3.41
N GLY A 46 24.50 -7.18 -3.43
CA GLY A 46 23.76 -6.15 -2.73
C GLY A 46 22.67 -5.53 -3.61
N LEU A 47 22.04 -4.49 -3.06
CA LEU A 47 21.00 -3.73 -3.75
C LEU A 47 21.56 -3.05 -5.02
N MET A 48 22.78 -2.53 -4.98
CA MET A 48 23.39 -1.82 -6.11
C MET A 48 23.64 -2.76 -7.29
N GLU A 49 24.08 -3.99 -7.04
CA GLU A 49 24.25 -5.01 -8.07
C GLU A 49 22.91 -5.41 -8.67
N ALA A 50 21.88 -5.60 -7.84
CA ALA A 50 20.53 -5.92 -8.31
C ALA A 50 19.94 -4.80 -9.20
N LEU A 51 20.15 -3.53 -8.83
CA LEU A 51 19.70 -2.38 -9.61
C LEU A 51 20.41 -2.30 -10.97
N LYS A 52 21.74 -2.46 -10.99
CA LYS A 52 22.50 -2.50 -12.24
C LYS A 52 22.02 -3.62 -13.15
N LYS A 53 21.86 -4.84 -12.62
CA LYS A 53 21.35 -5.98 -13.38
C LYS A 53 19.95 -5.72 -13.93
N THR A 54 19.09 -5.08 -13.14
CA THR A 54 17.74 -4.71 -13.60
C THR A 54 17.80 -3.70 -14.74
N ALA A 55 18.66 -2.68 -14.64
CA ALA A 55 18.85 -1.70 -15.70
C ALA A 55 19.41 -2.31 -16.99
N GLU A 56 20.33 -3.29 -16.87
CA GLU A 56 20.85 -4.07 -17.99
C GLU A 56 19.74 -4.90 -18.67
N VAL A 57 18.97 -5.66 -17.89
CA VAL A 57 17.86 -6.49 -18.41
C VAL A 57 16.76 -5.63 -19.05
N ALA A 58 16.52 -4.44 -18.51
CA ALA A 58 15.55 -3.48 -19.03
C ALA A 58 16.10 -2.59 -20.18
N ASN A 59 17.38 -2.74 -20.56
CA ASN A 59 18.05 -1.94 -21.60
C ASN A 59 17.96 -0.41 -21.38
N LEU A 60 18.11 0.05 -20.14
CA LEU A 60 17.99 1.48 -19.78
C LEU A 60 19.27 2.30 -20.03
N GLY A 61 20.40 1.63 -20.34
CA GLY A 61 21.71 2.28 -20.49
C GLY A 61 22.25 2.84 -19.17
N ASP A 62 23.13 3.83 -19.24
CA ASP A 62 23.86 4.35 -18.07
C ASP A 62 23.09 5.38 -17.23
N ARG A 63 21.91 5.80 -17.69
CA ARG A 63 21.13 6.87 -17.05
C ARG A 63 19.77 6.34 -16.60
N TRP A 64 19.69 6.01 -15.33
CA TRP A 64 18.46 5.58 -14.67
C TRP A 64 18.40 6.16 -13.26
N GLU A 65 17.18 6.29 -12.73
CA GLU A 65 16.90 6.78 -11.39
C GLU A 65 16.03 5.76 -10.65
N VAL A 66 16.21 5.67 -9.34
CA VAL A 66 15.41 4.78 -8.48
C VAL A 66 14.32 5.59 -7.81
N GLU A 67 13.07 5.31 -8.17
CA GLU A 67 11.92 5.84 -7.45
C GLU A 67 11.45 4.86 -6.36
N VAL A 68 11.32 5.34 -5.13
CA VAL A 68 10.81 4.55 -4.00
C VAL A 68 9.33 4.86 -3.79
N PHE A 69 8.51 3.83 -3.61
CA PHE A 69 7.07 3.94 -3.37
C PHE A 69 6.70 3.45 -1.96
N PRO A 70 5.61 3.98 -1.37
CA PRO A 70 4.73 5.03 -1.91
C PRO A 70 5.39 6.41 -1.92
N ARG A 71 5.11 7.22 -2.95
CA ARG A 71 5.54 8.63 -2.97
C ARG A 71 4.81 9.37 -1.84
N GLU A 72 5.57 9.97 -0.94
CA GLU A 72 5.01 10.94 -0.02
C GLU A 72 4.51 12.13 -0.85
N LYS A 73 3.21 12.46 -0.70
CA LYS A 73 2.64 13.64 -1.36
C LYS A 73 3.43 14.87 -0.96
N SER A 74 3.81 15.70 -1.91
CA SER A 74 4.46 16.99 -1.59
C SER A 74 3.51 17.85 -0.73
N PRO A 75 4.02 18.79 0.08
CA PRO A 75 3.17 19.70 0.86
C PRO A 75 2.12 20.44 0.00
N PHE A 76 2.47 20.77 -1.26
CA PHE A 76 1.55 21.36 -2.22
C PHE A 76 0.46 20.38 -2.68
N GLU A 77 0.80 19.13 -2.96
CA GLU A 77 -0.17 18.10 -3.32
C GLU A 77 -1.11 17.75 -2.17
N GLN A 78 -0.58 17.72 -0.93
CA GLN A 78 -1.39 17.56 0.28
C GLN A 78 -2.38 18.71 0.42
N LEU A 79 -1.90 19.95 0.20
CA LEU A 79 -2.71 21.15 0.23
C LEU A 79 -3.81 21.13 -0.85
N LEU A 80 -3.47 20.80 -2.10
CA LEU A 80 -4.44 20.65 -3.19
C LEU A 80 -5.46 19.55 -2.92
N THR A 81 -5.03 18.41 -2.37
CA THR A 81 -5.93 17.33 -1.95
C THR A 81 -6.92 17.86 -0.91
N ALA A 82 -6.42 18.52 0.14
CA ALA A 82 -7.24 19.08 1.20
C ALA A 82 -8.23 20.16 0.70
N PHE A 83 -7.79 21.01 -0.24
CA PHE A 83 -8.68 21.99 -0.87
C PHE A 83 -9.76 21.34 -1.74
N GLY A 84 -9.41 20.29 -2.49
CA GLY A 84 -10.37 19.50 -3.27
C GLY A 84 -11.42 18.84 -2.39
N ASP A 85 -10.99 18.22 -1.30
CA ASP A 85 -11.87 17.59 -0.31
C ASP A 85 -12.82 18.63 0.33
N MET A 86 -12.32 19.81 0.68
CA MET A 86 -13.14 20.90 1.20
C MET A 86 -14.14 21.44 0.16
N ALA A 87 -13.72 21.60 -1.10
CA ALA A 87 -14.61 22.05 -2.18
C ALA A 87 -15.72 21.02 -2.45
N PHE A 88 -15.40 19.73 -2.37
CA PHE A 88 -16.37 18.64 -2.48
C PHE A 88 -17.41 18.69 -1.35
N VAL A 89 -16.96 18.83 -0.09
CA VAL A 89 -17.85 18.99 1.08
C VAL A 89 -18.76 20.22 0.91
N GLY A 90 -18.21 21.36 0.50
CA GLY A 90 -18.98 22.58 0.24
C GLY A 90 -20.05 22.39 -0.83
N ARG A 91 -19.72 21.66 -1.90
CA ARG A 91 -20.67 21.33 -2.98
C ARG A 91 -21.79 20.42 -2.49
N ILE A 92 -21.49 19.42 -1.67
CA ILE A 92 -22.51 18.55 -1.06
C ILE A 92 -23.45 19.34 -0.15
N LEU A 93 -22.92 20.25 0.66
CA LEU A 93 -23.72 21.05 1.60
C LEU A 93 -24.70 22.00 0.88
N GLN A 94 -24.29 22.56 -0.25
CA GLN A 94 -25.12 23.45 -1.07
C GLN A 94 -26.15 22.69 -1.91
N SER A 95 -25.92 21.42 -2.17
CA SER A 95 -26.77 20.57 -2.99
C SER A 95 -27.85 19.85 -2.15
N GLU A 96 -29.04 19.58 -2.70
CA GLU A 96 -30.11 18.84 -1.99
C GLU A 96 -29.91 17.31 -2.04
N HIS A 97 -28.70 16.84 -1.74
CA HIS A 97 -28.40 15.41 -1.78
C HIS A 97 -28.86 14.71 -0.49
N PRO A 98 -29.27 13.42 -0.57
CA PRO A 98 -29.77 12.66 0.58
C PRO A 98 -28.75 12.47 1.71
N PHE A 99 -27.46 12.71 1.44
CA PHE A 99 -26.38 12.59 2.42
C PHE A 99 -25.98 13.92 3.10
N LYS A 100 -26.67 15.03 2.80
CA LYS A 100 -26.40 16.36 3.40
C LYS A 100 -26.39 16.33 4.93
N ASN A 101 -27.31 15.58 5.54
CA ASN A 101 -27.41 15.43 6.99
C ASN A 101 -26.22 14.69 7.60
N VAL A 102 -25.71 13.65 6.92
CA VAL A 102 -24.57 12.85 7.37
C VAL A 102 -23.28 13.67 7.33
N VAL A 103 -23.05 14.40 6.23
CA VAL A 103 -21.88 15.26 6.06
C VAL A 103 -21.87 16.42 7.06
N ASN A 104 -23.03 17.04 7.31
CA ASN A 104 -23.16 18.08 8.33
C ASN A 104 -22.88 17.54 9.76
N LEU A 105 -23.43 16.37 10.11
CA LEU A 105 -23.22 15.74 11.42
C LEU A 105 -21.74 15.43 11.68
N TRP A 106 -21.06 14.89 10.66
CA TRP A 106 -19.64 14.56 10.74
C TRP A 106 -18.74 15.82 10.86
N SER A 107 -19.09 16.90 10.14
CA SER A 107 -18.39 18.19 10.23
C SER A 107 -18.48 18.79 11.64
N ARG A 108 -19.65 18.65 12.29
CA ARG A 108 -19.84 19.06 13.69
C ARG A 108 -19.01 18.22 14.66
N MET A 109 -18.91 16.91 14.44
CA MET A 109 -18.08 16.02 15.26
C MET A 109 -16.58 16.31 15.14
N GLN A 110 -16.08 16.64 13.94
CA GLN A 110 -14.68 17.03 13.79
C GLN A 110 -14.35 18.36 14.48
N MET A 111 -15.28 19.33 14.47
CA MET A 111 -15.10 20.56 15.25
C MET A 111 -15.00 20.25 16.74
N TRP A 112 -15.80 19.32 17.26
CA TRP A 112 -15.74 18.88 18.66
C TRP A 112 -14.40 18.28 19.08
N GLN A 113 -13.64 17.68 18.16
CA GLN A 113 -12.31 17.14 18.45
C GLN A 113 -11.23 18.24 18.49
N LYS A 114 -11.43 19.36 17.77
CA LYS A 114 -10.48 20.50 17.73
C LYS A 114 -10.77 21.57 18.79
N SER A 115 -12.03 21.78 19.16
CA SER A 115 -12.39 22.64 20.30
C SER A 115 -12.35 21.81 21.58
N GLY A 116 -11.15 21.63 22.12
CA GLY A 116 -10.93 20.99 23.41
C GLY A 116 -11.86 21.57 24.48
N GLY A 117 -12.88 20.80 24.84
CA GLY A 117 -13.70 20.96 26.03
C GLY A 117 -14.48 22.28 26.14
N VAL A 118 -15.65 22.38 25.51
CA VAL A 118 -16.78 23.13 26.10
C VAL A 118 -18.05 22.30 25.93
N LEU A 119 -18.52 21.73 27.05
CA LEU A 119 -19.83 21.11 27.18
C LEU A 119 -20.92 22.19 27.07
N ALA A 120 -21.79 22.08 26.07
CA ALA A 120 -23.12 22.70 26.12
C ALA A 120 -24.15 21.69 25.58
N LEU A 121 -25.09 21.37 26.46
CA LEU A 121 -26.12 20.33 26.37
C LEU A 121 -27.16 20.60 25.27
N ASN A 122 -27.62 19.52 24.63
CA ASN A 122 -29.03 19.13 24.40
C ASN A 122 -29.26 18.56 22.98
N PRO A 123 -29.13 17.23 22.77
CA PRO A 123 -29.57 16.57 21.56
C PRO A 123 -31.04 16.17 21.70
N ALA A 124 -31.87 16.66 20.76
CA ALA A 124 -33.28 16.35 20.52
C ALA A 124 -34.31 17.26 21.24
N GLN A 125 -34.77 18.29 20.54
CA GLN A 125 -36.19 18.66 20.63
C GLN A 125 -36.96 17.63 19.79
N ILE A 126 -37.59 16.67 20.48
CA ILE A 126 -38.68 15.88 19.93
C ILE A 126 -39.94 16.69 20.21
N GLU A 127 -40.51 17.33 19.18
CA GLU A 127 -41.88 17.84 19.26
C GLU A 127 -42.83 16.64 19.20
N ILE A 128 -43.58 16.43 20.28
CA ILE A 128 -44.72 15.54 20.31
C ILE A 128 -45.95 16.43 20.13
N GLN A 129 -46.73 16.19 19.07
CA GLN A 129 -48.11 16.69 18.97
C GLN A 129 -49.04 15.79 19.78
#